data_AF-A0A1H2DXI2-F1
#
_entry.id   AF-A0A1H2DXI2-F1
#
_cell.length_a   1.000
_cell.length_b   1.000
_cell.length_c   1.000
_cell.angle_alpha   90.00
_cell.angle_beta   90.00
_cell.angle_gamma   90.00
#
_symmetry.space_group_name_H-M   'P 1'
#
loop_
_entity.id
_entity.type
_entity.pdbx_description
1 polymer ?
#
loop_
_entity_poly.entity_id
_entity_poly.type
_entity_poly.pdbx_seq_one_letter_code
_entity_poly.pdbx_strand_id
1 'polypeptide(L)' 'MRDLTNKYENAKGNSIEFMKNGQISAYFNALLEMNKYKRLMIAIVAN' A
#
# COMPACT_ATOMS: atom_id res chain seq x y z
N MET A 1 -12.88 -5.28 4.91
CA MET A 1 -11.69 -6.12 4.69
C MET A 1 -11.29 -6.25 3.23
N ARG A 2 -12.13 -6.83 2.34
CA ARG A 2 -11.77 -7.04 0.91
C ARG A 2 -11.30 -5.78 0.17
N ASP A 3 -11.97 -4.66 0.39
CA ASP A 3 -11.60 -3.36 -0.21
C ASP A 3 -10.22 -2.85 0.24
N LEU A 4 -9.91 -2.95 1.54
CA LEU A 4 -8.61 -2.55 2.09
C LEU A 4 -7.48 -3.47 1.59
N THR A 5 -7.75 -4.78 1.48
CA THR A 5 -6.80 -5.74 0.90
C THR A 5 -6.52 -5.41 -0.56
N ASN A 6 -7.54 -5.10 -1.37
CA ASN A 6 -7.35 -4.70 -2.76
C ASN A 6 -6.54 -3.40 -2.88
N LYS A 7 -6.82 -2.40 -2.04
CA LYS A 7 -6.07 -1.14 -2.01
C LYS A 7 -4.61 -1.36 -1.62
N TYR A 8 -4.35 -2.26 -0.66
CA TYR A 8 -2.99 -2.66 -0.29
C TYR A 8 -2.23 -3.33 -1.45
N GLU A 9 -2.85 -4.32 -2.12
CA GLU A 9 -2.20 -5.02 -3.23
C GLU A 9 -1.99 -4.10 -4.45
N ASN A 10 -2.90 -3.16 -4.72
CA ASN A 10 -2.69 -2.14 -5.75
C ASN A 10 -1.51 -1.22 -5.41
N ALA A 11 -1.44 -0.70 -4.19
CA ALA A 11 -0.32 0.14 -3.75
C ALA A 11 1.02 -0.61 -3.80
N LYS A 12 1.01 -1.92 -3.50
CA LYS A 12 2.17 -2.81 -3.66
C LYS A 12 2.59 -2.94 -5.12
N GLY A 13 1.66 -3.19 -6.04
CA GLY A 13 1.94 -3.23 -7.48
C GLY A 13 2.59 -1.92 -7.95
N ASN A 14 1.98 -0.79 -7.59
CA ASN A 14 2.49 0.55 -7.93
C ASN A 14 3.90 0.78 -7.37
N SER A 15 4.18 0.37 -6.11
CA SER A 15 5.51 0.51 -5.53
C SER A 15 6.58 -0.22 -6.35
N ILE A 16 6.29 -1.44 -6.82
CA ILE A 16 7.22 -2.24 -7.62
C ILE A 16 7.48 -1.57 -8.96
N GLU A 17 6.44 -1.06 -9.60
CA GLU A 17 6.54 -0.33 -10.87
C GLU A 17 7.35 0.96 -10.71
N PHE A 18 7.04 1.78 -9.71
CA PHE A 18 7.76 3.03 -9.45
C PHE A 18 9.23 2.80 -9.12
N MET A 19 9.55 1.73 -8.37
CA MET A 19 10.93 1.34 -8.09
C MET A 19 11.67 0.97 -9.38
N LYS A 20 11.05 0.16 -10.25
CA LYS A 20 11.64 -0.24 -11.54
C LYS A 20 11.85 0.97 -12.46
N ASN A 21 10.95 1.94 -12.42
CA ASN A 21 11.02 3.15 -13.25
C ASN A 21 11.93 4.24 -12.66
N GLY A 22 12.54 4.02 -11.49
CA GLY A 22 13.36 5.03 -10.81
C GLY A 22 12.57 6.22 -10.23
N GLN A 23 11.25 6.10 -10.10
CA GLN A 23 10.36 7.14 -9.60
C GLN A 23 10.33 7.12 -8.06
N ILE A 24 11.43 7.53 -7.41
CA ILE A 24 11.65 7.38 -5.96
C ILE A 24 10.54 8.01 -5.11
N SER A 25 10.09 9.22 -5.44
CA SER A 25 9.00 9.89 -4.69
C SER A 25 7.67 9.13 -4.78
N ALA A 26 7.34 8.62 -5.97
CA ALA A 26 6.12 7.85 -6.18
C ALA A 26 6.19 6.48 -5.48
N TYR A 27 7.35 5.82 -5.55
CA TYR A 27 7.65 4.60 -4.80
C TYR A 27 7.43 4.81 -3.30
N PHE A 28 8.03 5.86 -2.73
CA PHE A 28 7.89 6.16 -1.32
C PHE A 28 6.43 6.42 -0.91
N ASN A 29 5.68 7.17 -1.72
CA ASN A 29 4.26 7.41 -1.49
C ASN A 29 3.43 6.12 -1.51
N ALA A 30 3.70 5.22 -2.45
CA ALA A 30 3.04 3.92 -2.52
C ALA A 30 3.31 3.06 -1.27
N LEU A 31 4.53 3.10 -0.72
CA LEU A 31 4.85 2.43 0.54
C LEU A 31 4.07 3.01 1.74
N LEU A 32 3.91 4.34 1.79
CA LEU A 32 3.11 4.99 2.84
C LEU A 32 1.65 4.57 2.78
N GLU A 33 1.08 4.47 1.57
CA GLU A 33 -0.28 3.97 1.37
C GLU A 33 -0.43 2.51 1.83
N MET A 34 0.50 1.63 1.46
CA MET A 34 0.51 0.25 1.95
C MET A 34 0.50 0.18 3.47
N ASN A 35 1.34 0.97 4.14
CA ASN A 35 1.39 1.02 5.60
C ASN A 35 0.04 1.49 6.19
N LYS A 36 -0.56 2.54 5.61
CA LYS A 36 -1.89 3.03 6.01
C LYS A 36 -2.95 1.92 5.94
N TYR A 37 -3.05 1.20 4.81
CA TYR A 37 -4.04 0.14 4.66
C TYR A 37 -3.78 -1.04 5.60
N LYS A 38 -2.51 -1.40 5.82
CA LYS A 38 -2.14 -2.43 6.80
C LYS A 38 -2.60 -2.07 8.22
N ARG A 39 -2.38 -0.82 8.65
CA ARG A 39 -2.84 -0.33 9.96
C ARG A 39 -4.36 -0.37 10.10
N LEU A 40 -5.09 0.03 9.05
CA LEU A 40 -6.55 -0.03 9.03
C LEU A 40 -7.07 -1.47 9.11
N MET A 41 -6.44 -2.41 8.40
CA MET A 41 -6.81 -3.82 8.48
C MET A 41 -6.60 -4.38 9.89
N ILE A 42 -5.48 -4.06 10.55
CA ILE A 42 -5.20 -4.49 11.93
C ILE A 42 -6.25 -3.91 12.89
N ALA A 43 -6.59 -2.62 12.76
CA ALA A 43 -7.59 -1.97 13.59
C ALA A 43 -8.98 -2.61 13.48
N ILE A 44 -9.35 -3.09 12.29
CA ILE A 44 -10.62 -3.80 12.06
C ILE A 44 -10.61 -5.19 12.69
N VAL A 45 -9.47 -5.89 12.70
CA VAL A 45 -9.37 -7.23 13.31
C VAL A 45 -9.31 -7.16 14.84
N ALA A 46 -8.77 -6.07 15.38
CA ALA A 46 -8.66 -5.86 16.83
C ALA A 46 -9.96 -5.42 17.50
N ASN A 47 -11.02 -5.16 16.73
CA ASN A 47 -12.33 -4.67 17.18
C ASN A 47 -13.43 -5.69 16.89
#